data_AF-A0A813L816-F1
#
_entry.id   AF-A0A813L816-F1
#
_cell.length_a   1.000
_cell.length_b   1.000
_cell.length_c   1.000
_cell.angle_alpha   90.00
_cell.angle_beta   90.00
_cell.angle_gamma   90.00
#
_symmetry.space_group_name_H-M   'P 1'
#
loop_
_entity.id
_entity.type
_entity.pdbx_description
1 polymer ?
#
loop_
_entity_poly.entity_id
_entity_poly.type
_entity_poly.pdbx_seq_one_letter_code
_entity_poly.pdbx_strand_id
1 'polypeptide(L)'
;VLVAHAPEGGADDDKWRKQVTLPKAWLQGPCEKLIGFVIKSYNQAHSERPDLDPDEWHLRCEMGDLREALGSEDLICEVVLSSDELVLRPGAAPARGAATLRGRAAAAAPQEAARAAVLVPLEMDVLQALRKSVEADDSEAFQKAVEIANLGTPQEVPMAEKELKDDRDVSLGIEYYGLAGRFGWDTNAEGQGW
;
A
#
# COMPACT_ATOMS: atom_id res chain seq x y z
N VAL A 1 -2.49 -5.51 -6.76
CA VAL A 1 -2.21 -5.43 -5.31
C VAL A 1 -1.42 -6.67 -4.94
N LEU A 2 -0.15 -6.53 -4.56
CA LEU A 2 0.71 -7.69 -4.29
C LEU A 2 0.74 -8.05 -2.80
N VAL A 3 1.26 -9.22 -2.47
CA VAL A 3 1.43 -9.67 -1.09
C VAL A 3 2.91 -9.81 -0.79
N ALA A 4 3.40 -9.15 0.26
CA ALA A 4 4.76 -9.32 0.77
C ALA A 4 4.77 -10.22 2.01
N HIS A 5 5.77 -11.10 2.10
CA HIS A 5 6.00 -12.04 3.20
C HIS A 5 7.33 -11.77 3.91
N ALA A 6 7.40 -12.19 5.17
CA ALA A 6 8.56 -12.05 6.03
C ALA A 6 9.75 -12.93 5.60
N PRO A 7 10.94 -12.66 6.16
CA PRO A 7 12.07 -13.58 6.11
C PRO A 7 11.71 -14.98 6.64
N GLU A 8 12.19 -16.04 6.01
CA GLU A 8 12.14 -17.37 6.63
C GLU A 8 13.05 -17.38 7.87
N GLY A 9 12.43 -17.33 9.05
CA GLY A 9 13.09 -17.13 10.34
C GLY A 9 12.38 -17.80 11.51
N GLY A 10 11.97 -19.07 11.37
CA GLY A 10 11.35 -19.83 12.46
C GLY A 10 9.83 -19.61 12.60
N ALA A 11 9.20 -20.44 13.42
CA ALA A 11 7.75 -20.72 13.41
C ALA A 11 6.80 -19.51 13.67
N ASP A 12 7.31 -18.35 14.09
CA ASP A 12 6.54 -17.11 14.24
C ASP A 12 6.79 -16.08 13.12
N ASP A 13 7.90 -16.18 12.38
CA ASP A 13 8.25 -15.25 11.29
C ASP A 13 7.41 -15.52 10.04
N ASP A 14 6.89 -16.74 9.89
CA ASP A 14 6.00 -17.15 8.79
C ASP A 14 4.64 -16.42 8.77
N LYS A 15 4.36 -15.53 9.74
CA LYS A 15 3.05 -14.90 9.91
C LYS A 15 2.95 -13.47 9.37
N TRP A 16 4.06 -12.78 9.11
CA TRP A 16 3.94 -11.41 8.60
C TRP A 16 3.57 -11.42 7.12
N ARG A 17 2.40 -10.83 6.84
CA ARG A 17 1.86 -10.64 5.50
C ARG A 17 1.43 -9.19 5.36
N LYS A 18 1.96 -8.50 4.34
CA LYS A 18 1.51 -7.14 4.02
C LYS A 18 0.96 -7.08 2.60
N GLN A 19 -0.30 -6.70 2.49
CA GLN A 19 -0.90 -6.37 1.21
C GLN A 19 -0.42 -4.99 0.78
N VAL A 20 0.21 -4.91 -0.39
CA VAL A 20 0.81 -3.67 -0.92
C VAL A 20 0.06 -3.22 -2.17
N THR A 21 -0.56 -2.05 -2.05
CA THR A 21 -1.12 -1.32 -3.20
C THR A 21 -0.08 -0.33 -3.69
N LEU A 22 0.40 -0.52 -4.92
CA LEU A 22 1.45 0.32 -5.48
C LEU A 22 0.86 1.57 -6.15
N PRO A 23 1.40 2.77 -5.87
CA PRO A 23 1.05 3.96 -6.63
C PRO A 23 1.36 3.76 -8.12
N LYS A 24 0.49 4.25 -9.01
CA LYS A 24 0.70 4.14 -10.46
C LYS A 24 2.04 4.71 -10.92
N ALA A 25 2.50 5.79 -10.27
CA ALA A 25 3.79 6.42 -10.56
C ALA A 25 5.00 5.50 -10.26
N TRP A 26 4.84 4.49 -9.40
CA TRP A 26 5.90 3.55 -9.07
C TRP A 26 6.04 2.44 -10.10
N LEU A 27 5.00 2.14 -10.88
CA LEU A 27 5.03 1.04 -11.84
C LEU A 27 6.16 1.17 -12.87
N GLN A 28 6.50 2.41 -13.24
CA GLN A 28 7.61 2.75 -14.15
C GLN A 28 8.94 3.02 -13.41
N GLY A 29 8.99 2.74 -12.11
CA GLY A 29 10.18 2.90 -11.27
C GLY A 29 10.92 1.57 -11.06
N PRO A 30 12.17 1.63 -10.58
CA PRO A 30 12.97 0.46 -10.28
C PRO A 30 12.41 -0.30 -9.06
N CYS A 31 12.56 -1.62 -9.08
CA CYS A 31 12.19 -2.52 -7.98
C CYS A 31 12.94 -2.22 -6.68
N GLU A 32 14.10 -1.56 -6.72
CA GLU A 32 14.79 -1.04 -5.52
C GLU A 32 13.85 -0.23 -4.61
N LYS A 33 12.99 0.62 -5.20
CA LYS A 33 12.00 1.41 -4.42
C LYS A 33 10.99 0.51 -3.72
N LEU A 34 10.58 -0.58 -4.37
CA LEU A 34 9.67 -1.56 -3.80
C LEU A 34 10.34 -2.31 -2.64
N ILE A 35 11.59 -2.75 -2.83
CA ILE A 35 12.39 -3.44 -1.80
C ILE A 35 12.49 -2.55 -0.55
N GLY A 36 12.94 -1.30 -0.71
CA GLY A 36 13.06 -0.35 0.40
C GLY A 36 11.73 -0.08 1.11
N PHE A 37 10.62 0.00 0.37
CA PHE A 37 9.28 0.16 0.96
C PHE A 37 8.86 -1.04 1.80
N VAL A 38 9.06 -2.26 1.30
CA VAL A 38 8.68 -3.49 1.99
C VAL A 38 9.54 -3.67 3.25
N ILE A 39 10.85 -3.43 3.15
CA ILE A 39 11.78 -3.48 4.29
C ILE A 39 11.40 -2.46 5.36
N LYS A 40 11.17 -1.19 4.98
CA LYS A 40 10.72 -0.15 5.91
C LYS A 40 9.43 -0.57 6.61
N SER A 41 8.47 -1.13 5.86
CA SER A 41 7.22 -1.63 6.42
C SER A 41 7.40 -2.79 7.39
N TYR A 42 8.37 -3.67 7.12
CA TYR A 42 8.69 -4.80 7.99
C TYR A 42 9.34 -4.31 9.29
N ASN A 43 10.36 -3.45 9.20
CA ASN A 43 11.06 -2.90 10.36
C ASN A 43 10.12 -2.11 11.28
N GLN A 44 9.20 -1.32 10.69
CA GLN A 44 8.14 -0.64 11.45
C GLN A 44 7.22 -1.60 12.21
N ALA A 45 6.88 -2.74 11.61
CA ALA A 45 6.02 -3.75 12.23
C ALA A 45 6.76 -4.59 13.29
N HIS A 46 8.10 -4.63 13.25
CA HIS A 46 8.93 -5.44 14.14
C HIS A 46 10.06 -4.61 14.77
N SER A 47 9.68 -3.49 15.40
CA SER A 47 10.63 -2.55 16.04
C SER A 47 11.48 -3.17 17.16
N GLU A 48 11.08 -4.34 17.67
CA GLU A 48 11.81 -5.12 18.66
C GLU A 48 12.99 -5.92 18.08
N ARG A 49 13.10 -5.98 16.74
CA ARG A 49 14.13 -6.74 16.03
C ARG A 49 15.18 -5.82 15.42
N PRO A 50 16.37 -6.34 15.07
CA PRO A 50 17.33 -5.60 14.27
C PRO A 50 16.71 -5.20 12.93
N ASP A 51 16.92 -3.94 12.54
CA ASP A 51 16.47 -3.43 11.25
C ASP A 51 17.10 -4.21 10.10
N LEU A 52 16.28 -4.59 9.11
CA LEU A 52 16.78 -5.15 7.87
C LEU A 52 17.42 -4.06 7.02
N ASP A 53 18.59 -4.36 6.44
CA ASP A 53 19.34 -3.48 5.54
C ASP A 53 18.89 -3.69 4.08
N PRO A 54 18.48 -2.64 3.34
CA PRO A 54 18.11 -2.76 1.93
C PRO A 54 19.22 -3.30 1.01
N ASP A 55 20.49 -3.16 1.37
CA ASP A 55 21.61 -3.68 0.57
C ASP A 55 21.89 -5.17 0.85
N GLU A 56 21.43 -5.70 1.99
CA GLU A 56 21.61 -7.10 2.39
C GLU A 56 20.35 -7.96 2.18
N TRP A 57 19.27 -7.38 1.67
CA TRP A 57 17.99 -8.06 1.49
C TRP A 57 17.40 -7.79 0.11
N HIS A 58 16.69 -8.77 -0.43
CA HIS A 58 16.00 -8.65 -1.71
C HIS A 58 14.60 -9.25 -1.66
N LEU A 59 13.80 -8.92 -2.67
CA LEU A 59 12.50 -9.54 -2.89
C LEU A 59 12.63 -10.68 -3.89
N ARG A 60 11.98 -11.80 -3.57
CA ARG A 60 11.84 -12.97 -4.44
C ARG A 60 10.37 -13.18 -4.77
N CYS A 61 10.04 -13.36 -6.05
CA CYS A 61 8.71 -13.81 -6.44
C CYS A 61 8.60 -15.31 -6.18
N GLU A 62 7.60 -15.70 -5.39
CA GLU A 62 7.29 -17.10 -5.08
C GLU A 62 5.88 -17.42 -5.56
N MET A 63 5.76 -17.97 -6.77
CA MET A 63 4.46 -18.30 -7.38
C MET A 63 4.49 -19.71 -7.95
N GLY A 64 3.84 -20.64 -7.27
CA GLY A 64 3.90 -22.07 -7.63
C GLY A 64 5.35 -22.59 -7.55
N ASP A 65 5.87 -23.05 -8.69
CA ASP A 65 7.26 -23.53 -8.80
C ASP A 65 8.27 -22.41 -9.10
N LEU A 66 7.82 -21.19 -9.36
CA LEU A 66 8.68 -20.05 -9.66
C LEU A 66 9.25 -19.46 -8.36
N ARG A 67 10.57 -19.41 -8.25
CA ARG A 67 11.31 -18.86 -7.09
C ARG A 67 12.45 -17.98 -7.55
N GLU A 68 12.13 -16.79 -8.04
CA GLU A 68 13.10 -15.94 -8.75
C GLU A 68 13.24 -14.57 -8.09
N ALA A 69 14.48 -14.13 -7.90
CA ALA A 69 14.80 -12.83 -7.33
C ALA A 69 14.41 -11.71 -8.31
N LEU A 70 13.85 -10.63 -7.77
CA LEU A 70 13.61 -9.39 -8.49
C LEU A 70 14.96 -8.67 -8.67
N GLY A 71 15.22 -8.15 -9.87
CA GLY A 71 16.37 -7.28 -10.08
C GLY A 71 16.12 -5.90 -9.49
N SER A 72 17.10 -5.29 -8.84
CA SER A 72 16.96 -3.94 -8.27
C SER A 72 16.68 -2.88 -9.34
N GLU A 73 17.26 -3.02 -10.53
CA GLU A 73 17.10 -2.10 -11.66
C GLU A 73 15.91 -2.43 -12.57
N ASP A 74 15.26 -3.58 -12.37
CA ASP A 74 14.09 -3.95 -13.19
C ASP A 74 12.93 -2.99 -12.91
N LEU A 75 12.16 -2.67 -13.95
CA LEU A 75 10.94 -1.88 -13.78
C LEU A 75 9.86 -2.75 -13.14
N ILE A 76 9.18 -2.21 -12.14
CA ILE A 76 8.14 -2.94 -11.40
C ILE A 76 7.08 -3.52 -12.35
N CYS A 77 6.58 -2.74 -13.32
CA CYS A 77 5.58 -3.22 -14.28
C CYS A 77 6.06 -4.31 -15.23
N GLU A 78 7.37 -4.50 -15.36
CA GLU A 78 7.96 -5.52 -16.22
C GLU A 78 8.18 -6.84 -15.51
N VAL A 79 8.15 -6.89 -14.17
CA VAL A 79 8.47 -8.13 -13.42
C VAL A 79 7.44 -8.49 -12.35
N VAL A 80 6.64 -7.54 -11.89
CA VAL A 80 5.66 -7.73 -10.81
C VAL A 80 4.23 -7.62 -11.34
N LEU A 81 3.38 -8.58 -10.96
CA LEU A 81 1.96 -8.63 -11.28
C LEU A 81 1.07 -8.35 -10.07
N SER A 82 -0.18 -7.97 -10.33
CA SER A 82 -1.16 -7.58 -9.30
C SER A 82 -1.61 -8.70 -8.38
N SER A 83 -1.08 -9.92 -8.50
CA SER A 83 -1.38 -11.09 -7.67
C SER A 83 -0.13 -11.86 -7.25
N ASP A 84 1.05 -11.25 -7.41
CA ASP A 84 2.29 -11.91 -7.02
C ASP A 84 2.45 -11.94 -5.49
N GLU A 85 3.01 -13.05 -5.03
CA GLU A 85 3.53 -13.22 -3.68
C GLU A 85 5.04 -12.98 -3.71
N LEU A 86 5.47 -11.92 -3.01
CA LEU A 86 6.86 -11.52 -2.89
C LEU A 86 7.35 -11.86 -1.47
N VAL A 87 8.54 -12.43 -1.37
CA VAL A 87 9.13 -12.84 -0.09
C VAL A 87 10.45 -12.12 0.11
N LEU A 88 10.65 -11.53 1.29
CA LEU A 88 11.95 -10.97 1.68
C LEU A 88 12.95 -12.11 1.93
N ARG A 89 14.12 -12.02 1.29
CA ARG A 89 15.19 -13.02 1.43
C ARG A 89 16.52 -12.33 1.70
N PRO A 90 17.38 -12.92 2.55
CA PRO A 90 18.72 -12.41 2.77
C PRO A 90 19.56 -12.55 1.50
N GLY A 91 20.49 -11.63 1.31
CA GLY A 91 21.35 -11.47 0.15
C GLY A 91 20.99 -10.24 -0.67
N ALA A 92 22.01 -9.65 -1.31
CA ALA A 92 21.84 -8.49 -2.16
C ALA A 92 20.96 -8.81 -3.38
N ALA A 93 20.12 -7.85 -3.78
CA ALA A 93 19.34 -7.96 -5.00
C ALA A 93 20.28 -7.99 -6.22
N PRO A 94 20.06 -8.91 -7.18
CA PRO A 94 20.77 -8.85 -8.45
C PRO A 94 20.42 -7.54 -9.17
N ALA A 95 21.32 -6.97 -9.97
CA ALA A 95 20.98 -5.76 -10.75
C ALA A 95 19.79 -6.01 -11.69
N ARG A 96 19.76 -7.18 -12.34
CA ARG A 96 18.66 -7.63 -13.20
C ARG A 96 18.16 -9.00 -12.78
N GLY A 97 16.85 -9.13 -12.71
CA GLY A 97 16.15 -10.36 -12.39
C GLY A 97 16.10 -11.33 -13.56
N ALA A 98 15.52 -12.49 -13.29
CA ALA A 98 15.41 -13.56 -14.27
C ALA A 98 14.55 -13.15 -15.47
N ALA A 99 14.95 -13.56 -16.68
CA ALA A 99 14.23 -13.24 -17.91
C ALA A 99 12.81 -13.85 -17.96
N THR A 100 12.62 -14.92 -17.22
CA THR A 100 11.36 -15.64 -16.96
C THR A 100 10.32 -14.75 -16.29
N LEU A 101 10.67 -13.92 -15.29
CA LEU A 101 9.77 -12.92 -14.71
C LEU A 101 9.27 -11.92 -15.77
N ARG A 102 10.18 -11.40 -16.59
CA ARG A 102 9.84 -10.46 -17.68
C ARG A 102 8.96 -11.08 -18.74
N GLY A 103 9.27 -12.31 -19.17
CA GLY A 103 8.46 -13.06 -20.12
C GLY A 103 7.05 -13.30 -19.61
N ARG A 104 6.91 -13.67 -18.33
CA ARG A 104 5.62 -13.86 -17.67
C ARG A 104 4.82 -12.57 -17.59
N ALA A 105 5.43 -11.48 -17.16
CA ALA A 105 4.74 -10.20 -17.05
C ALA A 105 4.31 -9.67 -18.43
N ALA A 106 5.15 -9.80 -19.45
CA ALA A 106 4.81 -9.46 -20.82
C ALA A 106 3.62 -10.29 -21.35
N ALA A 107 3.58 -11.59 -21.04
CA ALA A 107 2.46 -12.45 -21.41
C ALA A 107 1.16 -12.08 -20.68
N ALA A 108 1.25 -11.62 -19.42
CA ALA A 108 0.11 -11.20 -18.62
C ALA A 108 -0.35 -9.75 -18.88
N ALA A 109 0.46 -8.94 -19.56
CA ALA A 109 0.19 -7.52 -19.79
C ALA A 109 -1.19 -7.21 -20.38
N PRO A 110 -1.73 -7.97 -21.37
CA PRO A 110 -3.08 -7.72 -21.89
C PRO A 110 -4.17 -7.92 -20.83
N GLN A 111 -4.00 -8.94 -19.98
CA GLN A 111 -4.96 -9.25 -18.92
C GLN A 111 -4.89 -8.21 -17.79
N GLU A 112 -3.70 -7.78 -17.41
CA GLU A 112 -3.52 -6.73 -16.41
C GLU A 112 -4.05 -5.37 -16.90
N ALA A 113 -3.85 -5.05 -18.19
CA ALA A 113 -4.45 -3.87 -18.80
C ALA A 113 -5.99 -3.94 -18.80
N ALA A 114 -6.57 -5.11 -19.12
CA ALA A 114 -8.01 -5.32 -19.05
C ALA A 114 -8.56 -5.18 -17.62
N ARG A 115 -7.85 -5.73 -16.61
CA ARG A 115 -8.21 -5.56 -15.19
C ARG A 115 -8.14 -4.10 -14.75
N ALA A 116 -7.07 -3.40 -15.09
CA ALA A 116 -6.94 -1.98 -14.81
C ALA A 116 -8.05 -1.17 -15.50
N ALA A 117 -8.40 -1.51 -16.74
CA ALA A 117 -9.47 -0.86 -17.48
C ALA A 117 -10.88 -1.15 -16.95
N VAL A 118 -11.10 -2.20 -16.15
CA VAL A 118 -12.36 -2.45 -15.43
C VAL A 118 -12.39 -1.74 -14.08
N LEU A 119 -11.24 -1.65 -13.40
CA LEU A 119 -11.12 -0.95 -12.12
C LEU A 119 -11.30 0.56 -12.26
N VAL A 120 -10.78 1.18 -13.33
CA VAL A 120 -10.89 2.64 -13.54
C VAL A 120 -12.34 3.12 -13.72
N PRO A 121 -13.21 2.47 -14.52
CA PRO A 121 -14.64 2.77 -14.57
C PRO A 121 -15.32 2.61 -13.21
N LEU A 122 -14.98 1.55 -12.46
CA LEU A 122 -15.53 1.33 -11.12
C LEU A 122 -15.16 2.48 -10.17
N GLU A 123 -13.90 2.93 -10.17
CA GLU A 123 -13.45 4.08 -9.37
C GLU A 123 -14.20 5.36 -9.75
N MET A 124 -14.42 5.62 -11.04
CA MET A 124 -15.14 6.81 -11.48
C MET A 124 -16.62 6.79 -11.07
N ASP A 125 -17.28 5.63 -11.21
CA ASP A 125 -18.68 5.46 -10.80
C ASP A 125 -18.82 5.61 -9.28
N VAL A 126 -17.86 5.07 -8.52
CA VAL A 126 -17.78 5.20 -7.05
C VAL A 126 -17.54 6.65 -6.62
N LEU A 127 -16.62 7.37 -7.26
CA LEU A 127 -16.39 8.80 -7.00
C LEU A 127 -17.61 9.65 -7.33
N GLN A 128 -18.33 9.33 -8.42
CA GLN A 128 -19.58 9.99 -8.75
C GLN A 128 -20.69 9.67 -7.74
N ALA A 129 -20.76 8.42 -7.25
CA ALA A 129 -21.70 8.03 -6.20
C ALA A 129 -21.42 8.73 -4.88
N LEU A 130 -20.15 8.81 -4.45
CA LEU A 130 -19.70 9.58 -3.28
C LEU A 130 -20.04 11.06 -3.41
N ARG A 131 -19.78 11.65 -4.58
CA ARG A 131 -20.11 13.05 -4.82
C ARG A 131 -21.61 13.31 -4.73
N LYS A 132 -22.42 12.46 -5.37
CA LYS A 132 -23.89 12.58 -5.36
C LYS A 132 -24.48 12.42 -3.97
N SER A 133 -23.95 11.51 -3.15
CA SER A 133 -24.45 11.31 -1.80
C SER A 133 -24.11 12.47 -0.88
N VAL A 134 -22.92 13.08 -1.01
CA VAL A 134 -22.56 14.31 -0.30
C VAL A 134 -23.45 15.49 -0.73
N GLU A 135 -23.65 15.67 -2.04
CA GLU A 135 -24.54 16.73 -2.56
C GLU A 135 -26.00 16.56 -2.11
N ALA A 136 -26.43 15.31 -1.85
CA ALA A 136 -27.78 14.97 -1.39
C ALA A 136 -27.93 14.89 0.14
N ASP A 137 -26.84 15.05 0.91
CA ASP A 137 -26.79 14.80 2.36
C ASP A 137 -27.34 13.40 2.75
N ASP A 138 -27.09 12.41 1.88
CA ASP A 138 -27.59 11.04 2.02
C ASP A 138 -26.51 10.15 2.65
N SER A 139 -26.58 10.01 3.97
CA SER A 139 -25.62 9.25 4.76
C SER A 139 -25.60 7.75 4.41
N GLU A 140 -26.74 7.17 3.99
CA GLU A 140 -26.83 5.74 3.66
C GLU A 140 -26.18 5.47 2.29
N ALA A 141 -26.47 6.32 1.30
CA ALA A 141 -25.82 6.25 -0.01
C ALA A 141 -24.31 6.52 0.07
N PHE A 142 -23.89 7.43 0.94
CA PHE A 142 -22.47 7.69 1.20
C PHE A 142 -21.79 6.47 1.80
N GLN A 143 -22.37 5.87 2.84
CA GLN A 143 -21.82 4.68 3.48
C GLN A 143 -21.66 3.52 2.50
N LYS A 144 -22.68 3.28 1.66
CA LYS A 144 -22.63 2.26 0.61
C LYS A 144 -21.57 2.53 -0.44
N ALA A 145 -21.37 3.78 -0.84
CA ALA A 145 -20.34 4.15 -1.81
C ALA A 145 -18.92 3.97 -1.23
N VAL A 146 -18.71 4.29 0.06
CA VAL A 146 -17.44 4.04 0.77
C VAL A 146 -17.14 2.54 0.87
N GLU A 147 -18.14 1.71 1.20
CA GLU A 147 -17.99 0.26 1.25
C GLU A 147 -17.61 -0.34 -0.12
N ILE A 148 -18.24 0.13 -1.20
CA ILE A 148 -17.91 -0.30 -2.57
C ILE A 148 -16.50 0.15 -2.98
N ALA A 149 -16.05 1.32 -2.52
CA ALA A 149 -14.72 1.85 -2.80
C ALA A 149 -13.60 1.06 -2.12
N ASN A 150 -13.92 0.24 -1.11
CA ASN A 150 -12.97 -0.47 -0.26
C ASN A 150 -11.90 0.47 0.34
N LEU A 151 -12.29 1.73 0.63
CA LEU A 151 -11.42 2.81 1.14
C LEU A 151 -11.14 2.70 2.65
N GLY A 152 -11.17 1.49 3.20
CA GLY A 152 -11.27 1.25 4.64
C GLY A 152 -12.72 1.25 5.09
N THR A 153 -12.94 1.12 6.40
CA THR A 153 -14.31 1.24 6.92
C THR A 153 -14.74 2.72 6.85
N PRO A 154 -16.04 3.04 6.72
CA PRO A 154 -16.54 4.41 6.71
C PRO A 154 -16.10 5.28 7.91
N GLN A 155 -15.58 4.64 8.97
CA GLN A 155 -15.07 5.29 10.16
C GLN A 155 -13.65 5.88 9.98
N GLU A 156 -12.89 5.46 8.97
CA GLU A 156 -11.49 5.85 8.76
C GLU A 156 -11.31 6.98 7.71
N VAL A 157 -12.40 7.40 7.06
CA VAL A 157 -12.37 8.47 6.06
C VAL A 157 -12.54 9.83 6.75
N PRO A 158 -11.55 10.75 6.68
CA PRO A 158 -11.70 12.09 7.22
C PRO A 158 -12.80 12.85 6.48
N MET A 159 -13.82 13.28 7.23
CA MET A 159 -14.96 14.06 6.71
C MET A 159 -14.93 15.51 7.16
N ALA A 160 -14.33 15.80 8.32
CA ALA A 160 -14.21 17.16 8.82
C ALA A 160 -12.92 17.33 9.64
N GLU A 161 -12.35 18.53 9.52
CA GLU A 161 -11.20 18.98 10.29
C GLU A 161 -11.64 20.14 11.18
N LYS A 162 -11.27 20.10 12.45
CA LYS A 162 -11.52 21.19 13.41
C LYS A 162 -10.21 21.63 14.02
N GLU A 163 -9.85 22.88 13.78
CA GLU A 163 -8.74 23.50 14.51
C GLU A 163 -9.17 23.73 15.96
N LEU A 164 -8.39 23.18 16.89
CA LEU A 164 -8.54 23.43 18.32
C LEU A 164 -7.70 24.63 18.71
N LYS A 165 -8.28 25.53 19.48
CA LYS A 165 -7.59 26.69 20.04
C LYS A 165 -7.84 26.81 21.54
N ASP A 166 -6.88 27.35 22.27
CA ASP A 166 -7.03 27.67 23.70
C ASP A 166 -7.84 28.97 23.92
N ASP A 167 -8.01 29.37 25.17
CA ASP A 167 -8.71 30.60 25.58
C ASP A 167 -7.99 31.89 25.15
N ARG A 168 -6.78 31.76 24.58
CA ARG A 168 -5.94 32.85 24.06
C ARG A 168 -5.80 32.79 22.54
N ASP A 169 -6.63 31.99 21.86
CA ASP A 169 -6.64 31.77 20.41
C ASP A 169 -5.35 31.11 19.86
N VAL A 170 -4.56 30.44 20.70
CA VAL A 170 -3.37 29.68 20.29
C VAL A 170 -3.78 28.30 19.79
N SER A 171 -3.30 27.92 18.60
CA SER A 171 -3.60 26.63 17.97
C SER A 171 -3.00 25.47 18.78
N LEU A 172 -3.87 24.57 19.25
CA LEU A 172 -3.53 23.35 19.99
C LEU A 172 -3.38 22.13 19.06
N GLY A 173 -3.84 22.24 17.81
CA GLY A 173 -3.78 21.16 16.83
C GLY A 173 -5.04 21.03 15.98
N ILE A 174 -5.07 19.98 15.15
CA ILE A 174 -6.20 19.65 14.28
C ILE A 174 -6.82 18.35 14.76
N GLU A 175 -8.12 18.36 15.05
CA GLU A 175 -8.92 17.16 15.26
C GLU A 175 -9.56 16.70 13.95
N TYR A 176 -9.42 15.40 13.67
CA TYR A 176 -10.02 14.76 12.50
C TYR A 176 -11.26 13.96 12.92
N TYR A 177 -12.35 14.17 12.18
CA TYR A 177 -13.64 13.54 12.40
C TYR A 177 -14.07 12.72 11.19
N GLY A 178 -14.56 11.51 11.44
CA GLY A 178 -15.21 10.62 10.48
C GLY A 178 -16.66 10.35 10.88
N LEU A 179 -17.34 9.44 10.19
CA LEU A 179 -18.76 9.12 10.42
C LEU A 179 -19.09 8.63 11.83
N ALA A 180 -18.15 7.97 12.51
CA ALA A 180 -18.33 7.46 13.88
C ALA A 180 -17.87 8.45 14.96
N GLY A 181 -17.45 9.66 14.57
CA GLY A 181 -16.94 10.69 15.48
C GLY A 181 -15.45 10.94 15.30
N ARG A 182 -14.79 11.38 16.38
CA ARG A 182 -13.37 11.76 16.38
C ARG A 182 -12.48 10.52 16.25
N PHE A 183 -11.57 10.50 15.28
CA PHE A 183 -10.67 9.36 15.08
C PHE A 183 -9.17 9.72 15.11
N GLY A 184 -8.81 11.00 15.06
CA GLY A 184 -7.40 11.42 15.14
C GLY A 184 -7.22 12.83 15.74
N TRP A 185 -6.01 13.09 16.24
CA TRP A 185 -5.56 14.41 16.68
C TRP A 185 -4.08 14.55 16.36
N ASP A 186 -3.72 15.59 15.60
CA ASP A 186 -2.33 16.06 15.47
C ASP A 186 -2.13 17.36 16.25
N THR A 187 -1.13 17.42 17.12
CA THR A 187 -0.74 18.65 17.83
C THR A 187 0.37 19.32 17.04
N ASN A 188 0.20 20.61 16.73
CA ASN A 188 1.17 21.42 15.96
C ASN A 188 2.53 21.65 16.66
N ALA A 189 2.90 20.84 17.65
CA ALA A 189 4.19 20.85 18.31
C ALA A 189 5.00 19.62 17.87
N GLU A 190 5.79 19.80 16.80
CA GLU A 190 6.92 18.94 16.44
C GLU A 190 6.62 17.47 16.12
N GLY A 191 5.93 17.21 15.00
CA GLY A 191 6.32 16.16 14.05
C GLY A 191 6.59 14.73 14.57
N GLN A 192 5.92 14.28 15.63
CA GLN A 192 5.91 12.89 16.06
C GLN A 192 4.47 12.35 16.00
N GLY A 193 4.00 12.16 14.77
CA GLY A 193 2.73 11.48 14.49
C GLY A 193 2.89 9.96 14.47
N TRP A 194 1.85 9.27 14.92
CA TRP A 194 1.63 7.83 14.73
C TRP A 194 1.33 7.49 13.27
#